data_AF-E9FXS7-F1
#
_entry.id   AF-E9FXS7-F1
#
_cell.length_a   1.000
_cell.length_b   1.000
_cell.length_c   1.000
_cell.angle_alpha   90.00
_cell.angle_beta   90.00
_cell.angle_gamma   90.00
#
_symmetry.space_group_name_H-M   'P 1'
#
loop_
_entity.id
_entity.type
_entity.pdbx_description
1 polymer ?
#
loop_
_entity_poly.entity_id
_entity_poly.type
_entity_poly.pdbx_seq_one_letter_code
_entity_poly.pdbx_strand_id
1 'polypeptide(L)'
;MKPVRINDNGTFAGTKLLLLLICASITLQCFSVGMLGSASAASIPSTSAGPGRVVRTKHGNLRGLTLPGGAAQPQTTTTLPGGYRKSVGGSNNKNVEAFLGIPYAAPPVGSLRFLPPASPGPWTGIRSANALPLACPQQLPPLANRVDSVSQISNTSTST
;
A
#
# COMPACT_ATOMS: atom_id res chain seq x y z
N MET A 1 -3.06 -30.77 -69.69
CA MET A 1 -2.68 -30.76 -68.26
C MET A 1 -3.73 -31.56 -67.49
N LYS A 2 -3.37 -32.71 -66.91
CA LYS A 2 -4.27 -33.53 -66.08
C LYS A 2 -4.05 -33.16 -64.59
N PRO A 3 -5.09 -33.13 -63.75
CA PRO A 3 -4.89 -32.94 -62.31
C PRO A 3 -4.45 -34.27 -61.66
N VAL A 4 -3.44 -34.18 -60.81
CA VAL A 4 -3.00 -35.27 -59.93
C VAL A 4 -3.94 -35.32 -58.72
N ARG A 5 -4.60 -36.46 -58.54
CA ARG A 5 -5.29 -36.83 -57.30
C ARG A 5 -4.25 -37.30 -56.29
N ILE A 6 -4.12 -36.61 -55.16
CA ILE A 6 -3.52 -37.18 -53.95
C ILE A 6 -4.66 -37.51 -53.00
N ASN A 7 -4.99 -38.80 -52.94
CA ASN A 7 -5.72 -39.41 -51.85
C ASN A 7 -4.68 -39.82 -50.81
N ASP A 8 -4.74 -39.31 -49.60
CA ASP A 8 -4.08 -39.94 -48.46
C ASP A 8 -5.02 -39.93 -47.25
N ASN A 9 -5.80 -41.01 -47.16
CA ASN A 9 -6.43 -41.44 -45.93
C ASN A 9 -5.36 -42.08 -45.03
N GLY A 10 -5.29 -41.62 -43.79
CA GLY A 10 -4.76 -42.41 -42.68
C GLY A 10 -3.45 -41.87 -42.11
N THR A 11 -3.55 -41.15 -40.98
CA THR A 11 -2.77 -41.37 -39.73
C THR A 11 -3.21 -40.30 -38.71
N PHE A 12 -4.46 -40.37 -38.21
CA PHE A 12 -4.98 -39.36 -37.25
C PHE A 12 -5.15 -39.89 -35.82
N ALA A 13 -4.92 -41.19 -35.59
CA ALA A 13 -5.11 -41.82 -34.29
C ALA A 13 -3.84 -41.86 -33.42
N GLY A 14 -2.65 -42.00 -34.01
CA GLY A 14 -1.39 -42.16 -33.27
C GLY A 14 -0.87 -40.88 -32.61
N THR A 15 -1.00 -39.74 -33.28
CA THR A 15 -0.51 -38.43 -32.78
C THR A 15 -1.30 -37.91 -31.58
N LYS A 16 -2.59 -38.26 -31.46
CA LYS A 16 -3.40 -37.88 -30.30
C LYS A 16 -3.02 -38.66 -29.03
N LEU A 17 -2.67 -39.94 -29.17
CA LEU A 17 -2.24 -40.76 -28.03
C LEU A 17 -0.84 -40.37 -27.54
N LEU A 18 0.07 -40.05 -28.46
CA LEU A 18 1.42 -39.57 -28.12
C LEU A 18 1.38 -38.22 -27.38
N LEU A 19 0.52 -37.29 -27.80
CA LEU A 19 0.38 -35.98 -27.15
C LEU A 19 -0.20 -36.08 -25.73
N LEU A 20 -1.14 -37.01 -25.50
CA LEU A 20 -1.71 -37.26 -24.17
C LEU A 20 -0.69 -37.85 -23.20
N LEU A 21 0.17 -38.76 -23.66
CA LEU A 21 1.23 -39.35 -22.83
C LEU A 21 2.32 -38.33 -22.45
N ILE A 22 2.67 -37.43 -23.37
CA ILE A 22 3.61 -36.32 -23.09
C ILE A 22 3.00 -35.34 -22.07
N CYS A 23 1.72 -34.99 -22.22
CA CYS A 23 1.04 -34.06 -21.31
C CYS A 23 0.92 -34.63 -19.88
N ALA A 24 0.57 -35.91 -19.74
CA ALA A 24 0.51 -36.60 -18.44
C ALA A 24 1.88 -36.67 -17.76
N SER A 25 2.97 -36.81 -18.52
CA SER A 25 4.34 -36.86 -18.01
C SER A 25 4.82 -35.49 -17.50
N ILE A 26 4.47 -34.40 -18.17
CA ILE A 26 4.81 -33.03 -17.77
C ILE A 26 4.07 -32.64 -16.48
N THR A 27 2.80 -33.01 -16.34
CA THR A 27 2.04 -32.75 -15.11
C THR A 27 2.57 -33.53 -13.91
N LEU A 28 3.13 -34.73 -14.12
CA LEU A 28 3.68 -35.55 -13.04
C LEU A 28 5.06 -35.06 -12.58
N GLN A 29 5.86 -34.47 -13.48
CA GLN A 29 7.16 -33.88 -13.13
C GLN A 29 7.06 -32.51 -12.44
N CYS A 30 5.97 -31.77 -12.62
CA CYS A 30 5.78 -30.48 -11.95
C CYS A 30 5.36 -30.62 -10.46
N PHE A 31 4.85 -31.76 -10.03
CA PHE A 31 4.39 -31.96 -8.64
C PHE A 31 5.54 -32.22 -7.64
N SER A 32 6.73 -32.58 -8.12
CA SER A 32 7.87 -32.93 -7.25
C SER A 32 8.89 -31.80 -7.02
N VAL A 33 8.76 -30.64 -7.69
CA VAL A 33 9.72 -29.51 -7.53
C VAL A 33 9.16 -28.38 -6.64
N GLY A 34 7.96 -28.54 -6.10
CA GLY A 34 7.43 -27.66 -5.07
C GLY A 34 7.77 -28.20 -3.70
N MET A 35 8.75 -27.58 -3.02
CA MET A 35 9.00 -27.52 -1.57
C MET A 35 10.46 -27.82 -1.21
N LEU A 36 11.31 -26.78 -1.13
CA LEU A 36 12.09 -26.46 0.08
C LEU A 36 12.86 -25.15 -0.13
N GLY A 37 12.51 -24.09 0.59
CA GLY A 37 13.23 -22.82 0.49
C GLY A 37 12.58 -21.63 1.21
N SER A 38 12.09 -21.80 2.44
CA SER A 38 11.80 -20.66 3.30
C SER A 38 13.11 -20.13 3.90
N ALA A 39 13.74 -19.16 3.24
CA ALA A 39 14.66 -18.27 3.91
C ALA A 39 13.83 -17.27 4.73
N SER A 40 13.86 -17.42 6.04
CA SER A 40 13.25 -16.50 7.00
C SER A 40 13.92 -15.13 6.89
N ALA A 41 13.28 -14.20 6.20
CA ALA A 41 13.53 -12.79 6.42
C ALA A 41 13.12 -12.49 7.87
N ALA A 42 14.09 -12.20 8.73
CA ALA A 42 13.84 -11.61 10.03
C ALA A 42 13.16 -10.25 9.78
N SER A 43 11.83 -10.25 9.78
CA SER A 43 11.06 -9.02 9.79
C SER A 43 11.36 -8.32 11.11
N ILE A 44 12.00 -7.15 11.01
CA ILE A 44 11.85 -6.09 12.01
C ILE A 44 10.37 -6.08 12.42
N PRO A 45 10.00 -6.03 13.72
CA PRO A 45 8.60 -5.89 14.10
C PRO A 45 8.10 -4.53 13.62
N SER A 46 7.68 -4.46 12.35
CA SER A 46 6.80 -3.41 11.88
C SER A 46 5.55 -3.56 12.70
N THR A 47 5.35 -2.65 13.66
CA THR A 47 4.12 -2.50 14.41
C THR A 47 2.98 -2.58 13.40
N SER A 48 2.30 -3.73 13.37
CA SER A 48 1.60 -4.18 12.18
C SER A 48 0.32 -3.40 12.04
N ALA A 49 0.33 -2.38 11.17
CA ALA A 49 -0.88 -1.73 10.74
C ALA A 49 -1.76 -2.79 10.06
N GLY A 50 -2.72 -3.32 10.81
CA GLY A 50 -3.60 -4.39 10.35
C GLY A 50 -4.63 -3.86 9.34
N PRO A 51 -5.24 -4.74 8.52
CA PRO A 51 -6.36 -4.36 7.68
C PRO A 51 -7.49 -3.82 8.57
N GLY A 52 -7.85 -2.55 8.38
CA GLY A 52 -8.90 -1.90 9.16
C GLY A 52 -10.30 -2.40 8.79
N ARG A 53 -11.27 -2.06 9.64
CA ARG A 53 -12.69 -2.37 9.41
C ARG A 53 -13.21 -1.76 8.10
N VAL A 54 -14.21 -2.44 7.50
CA VAL A 54 -14.99 -1.88 6.40
C VAL A 54 -16.06 -0.94 6.94
N VAL A 55 -16.09 0.30 6.46
CA VAL A 55 -17.10 1.32 6.81
C VAL A 55 -17.97 1.62 5.59
N ARG A 56 -19.30 1.67 5.78
CA ARG A 56 -20.26 2.07 4.75
C ARG A 56 -20.47 3.58 4.81
N THR A 57 -20.33 4.26 3.68
CA THR A 57 -20.59 5.72 3.54
C THR A 57 -21.69 5.97 2.51
N LYS A 58 -22.15 7.21 2.38
CA LYS A 58 -23.12 7.61 1.34
C LYS A 58 -22.65 7.37 -0.10
N HIS A 59 -21.34 7.33 -0.34
CA HIS A 59 -20.77 7.17 -1.69
C HIS A 59 -20.27 5.75 -1.99
N GLY A 60 -20.20 4.87 -0.98
CA GLY A 60 -19.70 3.51 -1.13
C GLY A 60 -19.01 2.97 0.12
N ASN A 61 -18.38 1.81 -0.01
CA ASN A 61 -17.70 1.13 1.10
C ASN A 61 -16.21 1.48 1.11
N LEU A 62 -15.64 1.66 2.30
CA LEU A 62 -14.22 2.02 2.52
C LEU A 62 -13.53 0.99 3.40
N ARG A 63 -12.25 0.74 3.14
CA ARG A 63 -11.38 -0.05 4.03
C ARG A 63 -10.19 0.79 4.46
N GLY A 64 -10.05 1.02 5.76
CA GLY A 64 -8.96 1.80 6.35
C GLY A 64 -7.81 0.93 6.84
N LEU A 65 -6.95 1.52 7.66
CA LEU A 65 -5.89 0.87 8.40
C LEU A 65 -6.11 1.05 9.90
N THR A 66 -5.79 0.03 10.68
CA THR A 66 -5.70 0.18 12.13
C THR A 66 -4.25 0.50 12.49
N LEU A 67 -4.00 1.73 12.91
CA LEU A 67 -2.69 2.15 13.41
C LEU A 67 -2.58 1.72 14.87
N PRO A 68 -1.53 0.95 15.23
CA PRO A 68 -1.29 0.58 16.61
C PRO A 68 -1.03 1.83 17.44
N GLY A 69 -1.73 1.98 18.56
CA GLY A 69 -1.31 2.94 19.58
C GLY A 69 0.07 2.50 20.06
N GLY A 70 1.03 3.42 20.17
CA GLY A 70 2.39 3.07 20.60
C GLY A 70 2.38 2.20 21.86
N ALA A 71 3.38 1.32 22.00
CA ALA A 71 3.57 0.57 23.23
C ALA A 71 3.59 1.55 24.41
N ALA A 72 2.91 1.20 25.50
CA ALA A 72 2.92 1.99 26.73
C ALA A 72 4.36 2.34 27.10
N GLN A 73 4.78 3.60 26.92
CA GLN A 73 6.07 4.02 27.47
C GLN A 73 5.98 3.91 28.99
N PRO A 74 7.04 3.39 29.66
CA PRO A 74 7.08 3.32 31.11
C PRO A 74 6.84 4.72 31.69
N GLN A 75 5.88 4.81 32.61
CA GLN A 75 5.52 6.06 33.26
C GLN A 75 6.69 6.53 34.13
N THR A 76 7.38 7.60 33.74
CA THR A 76 8.34 8.26 34.62
C THR A 76 7.56 9.02 35.68
N THR A 77 7.39 8.41 36.86
CA THR A 77 6.80 9.11 38.00
C THR A 77 7.89 9.94 38.66
N THR A 78 7.99 11.22 38.31
CA THR A 78 8.86 12.14 39.04
C THR A 78 8.15 12.52 40.34
N THR A 79 8.67 12.03 41.46
CA THR A 79 8.26 12.51 42.79
C THR A 79 8.91 13.86 43.02
N LEU A 80 8.11 14.93 43.03
CA LEU A 80 8.59 16.26 43.39
C LEU A 80 8.77 16.35 44.93
N PRO A 81 9.71 17.17 45.43
CA PRO A 81 9.79 17.49 46.86
C PRO A 81 8.43 18.03 47.31
N GLY A 82 7.77 17.36 48.26
CA GLY A 82 6.39 17.66 48.67
C GLY A 82 5.35 16.61 48.28
N GLY A 83 5.75 15.48 47.69
CA GLY A 83 4.88 14.30 47.53
C GLY A 83 3.93 14.35 46.33
N TYR A 84 4.00 15.40 45.52
CA TYR A 84 3.21 15.51 44.29
C TYR A 84 3.80 14.58 43.23
N ARG A 85 3.04 13.54 42.85
CA ARG A 85 3.37 12.65 41.73
C ARG A 85 2.80 13.25 40.44
N LYS A 86 3.66 13.76 39.56
CA LYS A 86 3.25 14.15 38.20
C LYS A 86 3.47 12.96 37.27
N SER A 87 2.39 12.33 36.81
CA SER A 87 2.48 11.35 35.74
C SER A 87 2.54 12.08 34.40
N VAL A 88 3.73 12.15 33.79
CA VAL A 88 3.94 12.74 32.46
C VAL A 88 3.95 11.61 31.45
N GLY A 89 2.76 11.16 31.05
CA GLY A 89 2.62 10.00 30.18
C GLY A 89 1.19 9.84 29.71
N GLY A 90 0.71 10.80 28.92
CA GLY A 90 -0.57 10.69 28.22
C GLY A 90 -0.47 9.77 27.01
N SER A 91 -0.04 8.51 27.20
CA SER A 91 -0.03 7.54 26.12
C SER A 91 -1.37 6.84 26.08
N ASN A 92 -2.30 7.39 25.32
CA ASN A 92 -3.47 6.64 24.88
C ASN A 92 -2.96 5.55 23.92
N ASN A 93 -2.49 4.43 24.46
CA ASN A 93 -2.01 3.24 23.73
C ASN A 93 -3.16 2.51 23.00
N LYS A 94 -4.20 3.25 22.61
CA LYS A 94 -5.36 2.72 21.92
C LYS A 94 -5.03 2.70 20.44
N ASN A 95 -5.37 1.59 19.81
CA ASN A 95 -5.36 1.51 18.35
C ASN A 95 -6.32 2.55 17.79
N VAL A 96 -5.90 3.22 16.71
CA VAL A 96 -6.72 4.20 16.01
C VAL A 96 -6.99 3.72 14.59
N GLU A 97 -8.21 3.94 14.09
CA GLU A 97 -8.53 3.66 12.70
C GLU A 97 -8.26 4.90 11.85
N ALA A 98 -7.50 4.72 10.76
CA ALA A 98 -7.18 5.76 9.80
C ALA A 98 -7.78 5.41 8.43
N PHE A 99 -8.47 6.38 7.82
CA PHE A 99 -8.98 6.30 6.46
C PHE A 99 -8.39 7.43 5.64
N LEU A 100 -7.45 7.11 4.76
CA LEU A 100 -6.65 8.07 3.99
C LEU A 100 -7.09 8.08 2.52
N GLY A 101 -7.08 9.25 1.87
CA GLY A 101 -7.37 9.36 0.44
C GLY A 101 -8.84 9.17 0.03
N ILE A 102 -9.78 9.45 0.94
CA ILE A 102 -11.22 9.43 0.63
C ILE A 102 -11.56 10.67 -0.23
N PRO A 103 -12.15 10.50 -1.43
CA PRO A 103 -12.53 11.63 -2.27
C PRO A 103 -13.70 12.39 -1.66
N TYR A 104 -13.56 13.70 -1.52
CA TYR A 104 -14.61 14.60 -1.06
C TYR A 104 -15.27 15.41 -2.19
N ALA A 105 -14.66 15.43 -3.37
CA ALA A 105 -15.12 16.13 -4.56
C ALA A 105 -14.76 15.34 -5.83
N ALA A 106 -15.42 15.66 -6.94
CA ALA A 106 -15.02 15.17 -8.26
C ALA A 106 -13.65 15.78 -8.65
N PRO A 107 -12.78 15.03 -9.35
CA PRO A 107 -11.48 15.56 -9.80
C PRO A 107 -11.65 16.82 -10.66
N PRO A 108 -10.99 17.95 -10.34
CA PRO A 108 -11.14 19.23 -11.05
C PRO A 108 -10.30 19.26 -12.34
N VAL A 109 -10.52 18.29 -13.22
CA VAL A 109 -9.79 18.10 -14.48
C VAL A 109 -10.72 18.32 -15.68
N GLY A 110 -10.14 18.59 -16.87
CA GLY A 110 -10.91 18.81 -18.09
C GLY A 110 -11.85 20.01 -17.98
N SER A 111 -13.14 19.81 -18.31
CA SER A 111 -14.17 20.85 -18.24
C SER A 111 -14.51 21.30 -16.81
N LEU A 112 -14.11 20.53 -15.79
CA LEU A 112 -14.28 20.91 -14.38
C LEU A 112 -13.16 21.82 -13.86
N ARG A 113 -12.11 22.06 -14.65
CA ARG A 113 -11.04 22.97 -14.27
C ARG A 113 -11.60 24.39 -14.15
N PHE A 114 -11.24 25.06 -13.05
CA PHE A 114 -11.71 26.42 -12.71
C PHE A 114 -13.21 26.55 -12.42
N LEU A 115 -13.94 25.44 -12.29
CA LEU A 115 -15.30 25.44 -11.77
C LEU A 115 -15.32 25.15 -10.26
N PRO A 116 -16.42 25.50 -9.56
CA PRO A 116 -16.64 25.06 -8.19
C PRO A 116 -16.53 23.53 -8.05
N PRO A 117 -16.10 23.03 -6.88
CA PRO A 117 -15.97 21.59 -6.66
C PRO A 117 -17.32 20.89 -6.79
N ALA A 118 -17.42 19.93 -7.69
CA ALA A 118 -18.59 19.08 -7.82
C ALA A 118 -18.57 17.91 -6.81
N SER A 119 -19.73 17.35 -6.48
CA SER A 119 -19.82 16.18 -5.60
C SER A 119 -19.10 14.97 -6.19
N PRO A 120 -18.44 14.13 -5.36
CA PRO A 120 -17.76 12.94 -5.84
C PRO A 120 -18.79 11.90 -6.32
N GLY A 121 -18.47 11.20 -7.42
CA GLY A 121 -19.28 10.08 -7.87
C GLY A 121 -19.23 8.90 -6.89
N PRO A 122 -20.31 8.09 -6.79
CA PRO A 122 -20.26 6.86 -6.01
C PRO A 122 -19.28 5.86 -6.63
N TRP A 123 -18.73 4.96 -5.83
CA TRP A 123 -17.89 3.86 -6.31
C TRP A 123 -18.51 2.51 -5.98
N THR A 124 -18.26 1.53 -6.85
CA THR A 124 -18.65 0.14 -6.65
C THR A 124 -17.58 -0.62 -5.84
N GLY A 125 -18.01 -1.66 -5.12
CA GLY A 125 -17.10 -2.47 -4.30
C GLY A 125 -16.57 -1.73 -3.06
N ILE A 126 -15.35 -2.06 -2.64
CA ILE A 126 -14.71 -1.51 -1.45
C ILE A 126 -13.44 -0.77 -1.87
N ARG A 127 -13.41 0.55 -1.62
CA ARG A 127 -12.27 1.41 -1.93
C ARG A 127 -11.24 1.35 -0.80
N SER A 128 -9.98 1.13 -1.16
CA SER A 128 -8.87 1.18 -0.23
C SER A 128 -8.59 2.61 0.20
N ALA A 129 -8.57 2.86 1.51
CA ALA A 129 -8.31 4.15 2.13
C ALA A 129 -7.09 4.06 3.07
N ASN A 130 -5.99 3.53 2.54
CA ASN A 130 -4.78 3.18 3.29
C ASN A 130 -3.55 4.03 2.91
N ALA A 131 -3.69 4.95 1.95
CA ALA A 131 -2.58 5.77 1.46
C ALA A 131 -2.99 7.23 1.28
N LEU A 132 -2.03 8.14 1.45
CA LEU A 132 -2.24 9.55 1.15
C LEU A 132 -2.36 9.76 -0.37
N PRO A 133 -3.31 10.59 -0.83
CA PRO A 133 -3.43 10.92 -2.24
C PRO A 133 -2.32 11.90 -2.67
N LEU A 134 -2.18 12.09 -3.97
CA LEU A 134 -1.30 13.13 -4.51
C LEU A 134 -1.76 14.52 -4.04
N ALA A 135 -0.78 15.36 -3.69
CA ALA A 135 -1.03 16.78 -3.43
C ALA A 135 -1.35 17.52 -4.73
N CYS A 136 -2.01 18.68 -4.60
CA CYS A 136 -2.23 19.57 -5.73
C CYS A 136 -0.90 20.05 -6.33
N PRO A 137 -0.87 20.39 -7.64
CA PRO A 137 0.28 21.08 -8.22
C PRO A 137 0.58 22.36 -7.46
N GLN A 138 1.82 22.51 -7.00
CA GLN A 138 2.30 23.66 -6.22
C GLN A 138 3.58 24.21 -6.85
N GLN A 139 3.73 25.52 -6.82
CA GLN A 139 5.01 26.17 -7.07
C GLN A 139 5.80 26.18 -5.76
N LEU A 140 6.94 25.50 -5.72
CA LEU A 140 7.80 25.47 -4.53
C LEU A 140 8.50 26.83 -4.34
N PRO A 141 8.72 27.28 -3.10
CA PRO A 141 9.48 28.50 -2.84
C PRO A 141 10.93 28.35 -3.34
N PRO A 142 11.58 29.45 -3.76
CA PRO A 142 12.97 29.41 -4.20
C PRO A 142 13.89 28.84 -3.12
N LEU A 143 14.73 27.88 -3.49
CA LEU A 143 15.65 27.21 -2.55
C LEU A 143 16.86 28.08 -2.16
N ALA A 144 17.13 29.16 -2.89
CA ALA A 144 18.24 30.08 -2.63
C ALA A 144 18.21 30.65 -1.21
N ASN A 145 17.03 31.10 -0.75
CA ASN A 145 16.89 31.65 0.61
C ASN A 145 17.04 30.60 1.72
N ARG A 146 17.00 29.30 1.37
CA ARG A 146 17.11 28.18 2.32
C ARG A 146 18.55 27.76 2.55
N VAL A 147 19.42 27.88 1.54
CA VAL A 147 20.87 27.64 1.71
C VAL A 147 21.54 28.78 2.47
N ASP A 148 21.06 30.02 2.30
CA ASP A 148 21.54 31.16 3.09
C ASP A 148 21.20 30.96 4.57
N SER A 149 19.97 30.59 4.90
CA SER A 149 19.58 30.36 6.30
C SER A 149 20.22 29.10 6.91
N VAL A 150 20.49 28.04 6.15
CA VAL A 150 21.24 26.86 6.64
C VAL A 150 22.72 27.17 6.85
N SER A 151 23.35 27.93 5.96
CA SER A 151 24.75 28.36 6.12
C SER A 151 24.95 29.32 7.29
N GLN A 152 23.96 30.16 7.60
CA GLN A 152 23.99 30.99 8.81
C GLN A 152 23.92 30.14 10.09
N ILE A 153 23.19 29.02 10.09
CA ILE A 153 23.13 28.10 11.25
C ILE A 153 24.45 27.34 11.43
N SER A 154 25.08 26.88 10.33
CA SER A 154 26.36 26.16 10.42
C SER A 154 27.51 27.03 10.91
N ASN A 155 27.44 28.34 10.71
CA ASN A 155 28.51 29.27 11.11
C ASN A 155 28.38 29.75 12.56
N THR A 156 27.24 29.53 13.23
CA THR A 156 27.02 29.90 14.64
C THR A 156 27.54 28.87 15.67
N SER A 157 28.09 27.74 15.23
CA SER A 157 28.56 26.67 16.13
C SER A 157 30.06 26.74 16.52
N THR A 158 30.82 27.72 16.03
CA THR A 158 32.29 27.76 16.20
C THR A 158 32.78 29.09 16.79
N SER A 159 32.16 29.57 17.86
CA SER A 159 32.72 30.64 18.69
C SER A 159 32.46 30.34 20.17
N THR A 160 33.47 29.77 20.82
CA THR A 160 33.68 29.76 22.28
C THR A 160 35.18 29.80 22.50
#